data_AF-A0A7E5VTF2-F1
#
_entry.id   AF-A0A7E5VTF2-F1
#
_cell.length_a   1.000
_cell.length_b   1.000
_cell.length_c   1.000
_cell.angle_alpha   90.00
_cell.angle_beta   90.00
_cell.angle_gamma   90.00
#
_symmetry.space_group_name_H-M   'P 1'
#
loop_
_entity.id
_entity.type
_entity.pdbx_description
1 polymer ?
#
loop_
_entity_poly.entity_id
_entity_poly.type
_entity_poly.pdbx_seq_one_letter_code
_entity_poly.pdbx_strand_id
1 'polypeptide(L)'
;MLPVPQDRMSGRRSSSIVSRTLLGRRASVYVTGNHQDPAKLITEINVQLALFRDLLIHIGQPHDCPELRERVRRLRRACVEATKQTSLLVLPNCKKSTSDGCAEQPQLVLLYFMSQLLLRELAKCHRLVQLVPMDMTSYYENRAGPSNFGNVISQILLCKQITPDFNQEELCSIAKDTQEITRIVNDIQEYLPQHENLNHLESNIALKGDEVNGLWRNKRRGSLYKGMGVLCCVSRPNYL
;
A
#
# COMPACT_ATOMS: atom_id res chain seq x y z
N MET A 1 62.56 -35.00 -10.34
CA MET A 1 61.92 -34.85 -9.02
C MET A 1 62.49 -33.60 -8.36
N LEU A 2 61.62 -32.68 -7.94
CA LEU A 2 61.93 -31.34 -7.42
C LEU A 2 62.66 -31.35 -6.06
N PRO A 3 63.31 -30.22 -5.67
CA PRO A 3 62.65 -29.36 -4.68
C PRO A 3 62.70 -27.83 -4.95
N VAL A 4 61.56 -27.21 -4.63
CA VAL A 4 61.20 -25.85 -4.15
C VAL A 4 62.27 -24.75 -4.05
N PRO A 5 61.91 -23.51 -4.44
CA PRO A 5 62.27 -22.30 -3.71
C PRO A 5 61.06 -21.61 -3.05
N GLN A 6 61.31 -21.05 -1.87
CA GLN A 6 60.41 -20.21 -1.09
C GLN A 6 60.17 -18.87 -1.78
N ASP A 7 58.96 -18.32 -1.65
CA ASP A 7 58.79 -16.88 -1.50
C ASP A 7 57.60 -16.54 -0.61
N ARG A 8 57.91 -15.79 0.47
CA ARG A 8 56.95 -15.07 1.30
C ARG A 8 56.70 -13.73 0.64
N MET A 9 55.45 -13.38 0.32
CA MET A 9 55.00 -11.99 0.43
C MET A 9 53.54 -11.90 0.87
N SER A 10 53.36 -11.03 1.85
CA SER A 10 52.13 -10.51 2.43
C SER A 10 51.21 -9.83 1.41
N GLY A 11 49.90 -9.92 1.64
CA GLY A 11 49.04 -8.74 1.52
C GLY A 11 47.73 -8.93 0.76
N ARG A 12 46.72 -8.25 1.33
CA ARG A 12 45.41 -7.87 0.77
C ARG A 12 44.33 -8.95 0.73
N ARG A 13 43.63 -9.04 1.86
CA ARG A 13 42.20 -9.37 1.92
C ARG A 13 41.45 -8.43 0.98
N SER A 14 40.97 -8.96 -0.15
CA SER A 14 40.00 -8.26 -1.00
C SER A 14 38.69 -8.11 -0.26
N SER A 15 38.27 -6.86 -0.10
CA SER A 15 36.98 -6.40 0.34
C SER A 15 35.92 -6.67 -0.73
N SER A 16 35.03 -7.62 -0.48
CA SER A 16 33.71 -7.65 -1.11
C SER A 16 32.67 -7.17 -0.11
N ILE A 17 32.40 -5.86 -0.16
CA ILE A 17 31.15 -5.29 0.34
C ILE A 17 30.07 -5.79 -0.60
N VAL A 18 29.32 -6.82 -0.18
CA VAL A 18 28.07 -7.23 -0.82
C VAL A 18 26.98 -7.13 0.24
N SER A 19 26.30 -5.98 0.15
CA SER A 19 24.94 -5.67 0.57
C SER A 19 24.17 -6.81 1.23
N ARG A 20 24.16 -6.82 2.57
CA ARG A 20 23.16 -7.56 3.36
C ARG A 20 21.80 -6.90 3.14
N THR A 21 21.02 -7.42 2.20
CA THR A 21 19.59 -7.14 2.10
C THR A 21 18.90 -7.57 3.40
N LEU A 22 18.43 -6.59 4.16
CA LEU A 22 17.59 -6.72 5.35
C LEU A 22 16.15 -7.15 4.96
N LEU A 23 15.99 -8.30 4.32
CA LEU A 23 14.66 -8.89 4.01
C LEU A 23 14.45 -10.19 4.80
N GLY A 24 14.76 -10.13 6.09
CA GLY A 24 14.70 -11.27 6.99
C GLY A 24 14.26 -10.91 8.40
N ARG A 25 13.29 -10.00 8.56
CA ARG A 25 12.55 -9.92 9.82
C ARG A 25 11.27 -10.73 9.68
N ARG A 26 11.36 -11.95 10.22
CA ARG A 26 10.25 -12.82 10.61
C ARG A 26 9.04 -11.97 11.05
N ALA A 27 7.92 -12.10 10.34
CA ALA A 27 6.61 -11.81 10.90
C ALA A 27 6.36 -12.84 12.00
N SER A 28 6.80 -12.51 13.21
CA SER A 28 6.53 -13.31 14.40
C SER A 28 5.12 -12.96 14.85
N VAL A 29 4.21 -13.92 14.71
CA VAL A 29 2.88 -13.89 15.34
C VAL A 29 3.11 -14.00 16.85
N TYR A 30 3.30 -12.87 17.52
CA TYR A 30 3.17 -12.79 18.97
C TYR A 30 1.72 -12.45 19.29
N VAL A 31 0.93 -13.50 19.54
CA VAL A 31 -0.24 -13.40 20.40
C VAL A 31 0.31 -13.39 21.83
N THR A 32 0.58 -12.20 22.35
CA THR A 32 0.72 -11.97 23.79
C THR A 32 -0.15 -10.77 24.13
N GLY A 33 -1.07 -10.96 25.08
CA GLY A 33 -1.89 -9.89 25.62
C GLY A 33 -1.00 -8.80 26.18
N ASN A 34 -0.87 -7.71 25.43
CA ASN A 34 -0.18 -6.51 25.84
C ASN A 34 -1.09 -5.36 25.42
N HIS A 35 -1.24 -4.38 26.31
CA HIS A 35 -1.92 -3.12 26.05
C HIS A 35 -1.21 -2.43 24.87
N GLN A 36 -1.63 -2.71 23.64
CA GLN A 36 -1.01 -2.17 22.44
C GLN A 36 -1.34 -0.68 22.37
N ASP A 37 -0.30 0.14 22.32
CA ASP A 37 -0.43 1.59 22.17
C ASP A 37 -0.94 1.92 20.76
N PRO A 38 -2.16 2.48 20.62
CA PRO A 38 -2.76 2.75 19.31
C PRO A 38 -1.91 3.70 18.45
N ALA A 39 -1.15 4.62 19.07
CA ALA A 39 -0.28 5.53 18.31
C ALA A 39 0.86 4.78 17.59
N LYS A 40 1.43 3.77 18.24
CA LYS A 40 2.46 2.91 17.64
C LYS A 40 1.90 2.05 16.53
N LEU A 41 0.68 1.49 16.72
CA LEU A 41 0.00 0.71 15.69
C LEU A 41 -0.30 1.54 14.44
N ILE A 42 -0.77 2.78 14.62
CA ILE A 42 -1.02 3.71 13.49
C ILE A 42 0.28 4.04 12.74
N THR A 43 1.38 4.22 13.46
CA THR A 43 2.69 4.46 12.83
C THR A 43 3.14 3.24 12.02
N GLU A 44 2.92 2.03 12.52
CA GLU A 44 3.20 0.79 11.81
C GLU A 44 2.32 0.64 10.56
N ILE A 45 1.03 0.99 10.63
CA ILE A 45 0.14 1.03 9.47
C ILE A 45 0.72 1.96 8.39
N ASN A 46 1.18 3.16 8.77
CA ASN A 46 1.78 4.10 7.82
C ASN A 46 3.02 3.50 7.11
N VAL A 47 3.88 2.79 7.84
CA VAL A 47 5.03 2.10 7.26
C VAL A 47 4.59 1.00 6.29
N GLN A 48 3.60 0.19 6.67
CA GLN A 48 3.07 -0.87 5.80
C GLN A 48 2.43 -0.31 4.53
N LEU A 49 1.72 0.83 4.61
CA LEU A 49 1.16 1.52 3.46
C LEU A 49 2.25 2.07 2.52
N ALA A 50 3.34 2.61 3.06
CA ALA A 50 4.48 3.03 2.25
C ALA A 50 5.09 1.84 1.49
N LEU A 51 5.34 0.72 2.18
CA LEU A 51 5.82 -0.51 1.55
C LEU A 51 4.85 -1.06 0.51
N PHE A 52 3.55 -0.98 0.78
CA PHE A 52 2.52 -1.43 -0.16
C PHE A 52 2.57 -0.62 -1.45
N ARG A 53 2.68 0.71 -1.34
CA ARG A 53 2.85 1.62 -2.49
C ARG A 53 4.11 1.30 -3.29
N ASP A 54 5.22 1.04 -2.61
CA ASP A 54 6.47 0.67 -3.27
C ASP A 54 6.40 -0.68 -3.98
N LEU A 55 5.58 -1.63 -3.50
CA LEU A 55 5.35 -2.86 -4.27
C LEU A 55 4.43 -2.63 -5.48
N LEU A 56 3.42 -1.76 -5.37
CA LEU A 56 2.49 -1.49 -6.46
C LEU A 56 3.17 -0.89 -7.70
N ILE A 57 4.23 -0.08 -7.53
CA ILE A 57 4.96 0.50 -8.67
C ILE A 57 5.67 -0.55 -9.54
N HIS A 58 5.91 -1.74 -9.01
CA HIS A 58 6.56 -2.83 -9.74
C HIS A 58 5.60 -3.67 -10.57
N ILE A 59 4.28 -3.50 -10.40
CA ILE A 59 3.29 -4.19 -11.24
C ILE A 59 3.39 -3.66 -12.68
N GLY A 60 3.46 -4.59 -13.65
CA GLY A 60 3.67 -4.28 -15.06
C GLY A 60 5.10 -3.92 -15.45
N GLN A 61 6.06 -4.00 -14.52
CA GLN A 61 7.48 -3.80 -14.79
C GLN A 61 8.18 -5.13 -15.12
N PRO A 62 9.42 -5.14 -15.64
CA PRO A 62 10.13 -6.38 -16.00
C PRO A 62 10.35 -7.38 -14.85
N HIS A 63 10.26 -6.91 -13.60
CA HIS A 63 10.41 -7.74 -12.39
C HIS A 63 9.06 -8.18 -11.82
N ASP A 64 7.95 -7.90 -12.51
CA ASP A 64 6.62 -8.34 -12.12
C ASP A 64 6.49 -9.85 -12.31
N CYS A 65 6.36 -10.58 -11.20
CA CYS A 65 6.31 -12.04 -11.19
C CYS A 65 5.32 -12.55 -10.13
N PRO A 66 4.92 -13.83 -10.18
CA PRO A 66 3.98 -14.41 -9.21
C PRO A 66 4.38 -14.22 -7.74
N GLU A 67 5.67 -14.32 -7.41
CA GLU A 67 6.20 -14.08 -6.06
C GLU A 67 5.95 -12.65 -5.59
N LEU A 68 6.15 -11.67 -6.48
CA LEU A 68 5.88 -10.27 -6.20
C LEU A 68 4.38 -10.03 -6.02
N ARG A 69 3.56 -10.56 -6.93
CA ARG A 69 2.08 -10.45 -6.87
C ARG A 69 1.52 -11.02 -5.58
N GLU A 70 2.02 -12.17 -5.13
CA GLU A 70 1.65 -12.75 -3.85
C GLU A 70 2.14 -11.89 -2.66
N ARG A 71 3.33 -11.27 -2.75
CA ARG A 71 3.81 -10.34 -1.71
C ARG A 71 2.91 -9.11 -1.60
N VAL A 72 2.47 -8.55 -2.73
CA VAL A 72 1.47 -7.47 -2.80
C VAL A 72 0.17 -7.91 -2.11
N ARG A 73 -0.38 -9.07 -2.48
CA ARG A 73 -1.62 -9.63 -1.89
C ARG A 73 -1.52 -9.80 -0.38
N ARG A 74 -0.39 -10.32 0.13
CA ARG A 74 -0.17 -10.48 1.58
C ARG A 74 -0.06 -9.17 2.31
N LEU A 75 0.75 -8.24 1.80
CA LEU A 75 0.95 -6.94 2.46
C LEU A 75 -0.35 -6.13 2.46
N ARG A 76 -1.14 -6.20 1.39
CA ARG A 76 -2.49 -5.62 1.32
C ARG A 76 -3.36 -6.13 2.47
N ARG A 77 -3.46 -7.46 2.63
CA ARG A 77 -4.25 -8.08 3.71
C ARG A 77 -3.74 -7.68 5.09
N ALA A 78 -2.42 -7.59 5.26
CA ALA A 78 -1.82 -7.14 6.51
C ALA A 78 -2.21 -5.68 6.85
N CYS A 79 -2.19 -4.78 5.86
CA CYS A 79 -2.64 -3.39 6.05
C CYS A 79 -4.11 -3.33 6.47
N VAL A 80 -4.96 -4.12 5.81
CA VAL A 80 -6.40 -4.19 6.11
C VAL A 80 -6.65 -4.70 7.53
N GLU A 81 -6.01 -5.81 7.89
CA GLU A 81 -6.15 -6.41 9.21
C GLU A 81 -5.60 -5.51 10.32
N ALA A 82 -4.45 -4.87 10.11
CA ALA A 82 -3.88 -3.93 11.07
C ALA A 82 -4.81 -2.72 11.28
N THR A 83 -5.40 -2.18 10.21
CA THR A 83 -6.36 -1.07 10.28
C THR A 83 -7.61 -1.48 11.06
N LYS A 84 -8.15 -2.68 10.78
CA LYS A 84 -9.30 -3.25 11.48
C LYS A 84 -9.01 -3.48 12.97
N GLN A 85 -7.90 -4.09 13.32
CA GLN A 85 -7.53 -4.32 14.72
C GLN A 85 -7.35 -3.00 15.47
N THR A 86 -6.71 -2.03 14.83
CA THR A 86 -6.50 -0.71 15.43
C THR A 86 -7.81 0.06 15.60
N SER A 87 -8.76 -0.05 14.66
CA SER A 87 -10.07 0.60 14.80
C SER A 87 -10.88 0.06 15.97
N LEU A 88 -10.81 -1.25 16.23
CA LEU A 88 -11.43 -1.88 17.40
C LEU A 88 -10.84 -1.41 18.73
N LEU A 89 -9.61 -0.89 18.74
CA LEU A 89 -8.99 -0.32 19.94
C LEU A 89 -9.32 1.16 20.11
N VAL A 90 -9.42 1.92 19.02
CA VAL A 90 -9.64 3.37 19.05
C VAL A 90 -11.14 3.70 19.23
N LEU A 91 -12.03 3.06 18.48
CA LEU A 91 -13.47 3.38 18.47
C LEU A 91 -14.21 3.18 19.81
N PRO A 92 -13.96 2.12 20.62
CA PRO A 92 -14.65 1.98 21.90
C PRO A 92 -14.25 3.01 22.95
N ASN A 93 -13.02 3.56 22.87
CA ASN A 93 -12.55 4.62 23.76
C ASN A 93 -13.27 5.94 23.49
N CYS A 94 -13.69 6.16 22.23
CA CYS A 94 -14.53 7.28 21.81
C CYS A 94 -15.95 7.20 22.40
N LYS A 95 -16.57 6.02 22.41
CA LYS A 95 -17.94 5.83 22.95
C LYS A 95 -18.06 6.06 24.46
N LYS A 96 -17.01 5.73 25.22
CA LYS A 96 -16.97 5.87 26.69
C LYS A 96 -16.71 7.31 27.17
N SER A 97 -16.16 8.18 26.33
CA SER A 97 -15.82 9.58 26.65
C SER A 97 -16.94 10.57 26.30
N THR A 98 -18.18 10.08 26.20
CA THR A 98 -19.40 10.83 25.79
C THR A 98 -19.81 11.98 26.73
N SER A 99 -18.99 12.36 27.72
CA SER A 99 -19.23 13.55 28.54
C SER A 99 -18.40 14.79 28.15
N ASP A 100 -17.36 14.69 27.33
CA ASP A 100 -16.69 15.83 26.68
C ASP A 100 -15.43 15.34 25.93
N GLY A 101 -15.34 15.53 24.61
CA GLY A 101 -14.03 15.55 23.93
C GLY A 101 -13.59 14.34 23.10
N CYS A 102 -14.49 13.52 22.55
CA CYS A 102 -14.10 12.48 21.58
C CYS A 102 -13.38 13.04 20.32
N ALA A 103 -13.74 14.25 19.90
CA ALA A 103 -13.17 14.94 18.74
C ALA A 103 -11.69 15.37 18.93
N GLU A 104 -11.18 15.35 20.17
CA GLU A 104 -9.82 15.76 20.52
C GLU A 104 -8.83 14.58 20.52
N GLN A 105 -9.24 13.39 20.08
CA GLN A 105 -8.38 12.21 20.10
C GLN A 105 -7.53 12.13 18.81
N PRO A 106 -6.25 12.55 18.80
CA PRO A 106 -5.44 12.63 17.59
C PRO A 106 -5.28 11.26 16.90
N GLN A 107 -5.35 10.17 17.66
CA GLN A 107 -5.27 8.81 17.13
C GLN A 107 -6.44 8.47 16.19
N LEU A 108 -7.65 8.98 16.48
CA LEU A 108 -8.82 8.75 15.64
C LEU A 108 -8.68 9.46 14.29
N VAL A 109 -8.25 10.72 14.31
CA VAL A 109 -7.97 11.52 13.11
C VAL A 109 -6.86 10.89 12.26
N LEU A 110 -5.78 10.44 12.91
CA LEU A 110 -4.68 9.77 12.19
C LEU A 110 -5.13 8.44 11.57
N LEU A 111 -5.90 7.63 12.30
CA LEU A 111 -6.43 6.37 11.78
C LEU A 111 -7.39 6.61 10.60
N TYR A 112 -8.20 7.67 10.65
CA TYR A 112 -9.05 8.09 9.53
C TYR A 112 -8.23 8.33 8.27
N PHE A 113 -7.21 9.19 8.34
CA PHE A 113 -6.36 9.49 7.18
C PHE A 113 -5.59 8.26 6.68
N MET A 114 -5.13 7.38 7.58
CA MET A 114 -4.49 6.13 7.17
C MET A 114 -5.46 5.21 6.43
N SER A 115 -6.70 5.11 6.91
CA SER A 115 -7.75 4.30 6.29
C SER A 115 -8.14 4.84 4.90
N GLN A 116 -8.23 6.16 4.76
CA GLN A 116 -8.46 6.81 3.47
C GLN A 116 -7.31 6.62 2.48
N LEU A 117 -6.06 6.73 2.96
CA LEU A 117 -4.88 6.42 2.15
C LEU A 117 -4.93 4.96 1.68
N LEU A 118 -5.27 4.02 2.56
CA LEU A 118 -5.44 2.60 2.21
C LEU A 118 -6.52 2.41 1.13
N LEU A 119 -7.69 3.06 1.23
CA LEU A 119 -8.74 2.99 0.20
C LEU A 119 -8.21 3.41 -1.17
N ARG A 120 -7.42 4.48 -1.24
CA ARG A 120 -6.81 4.94 -2.49
C ARG A 120 -5.83 3.91 -3.06
N GLU A 121 -5.00 3.31 -2.22
CA GLU A 121 -4.05 2.28 -2.67
C GLU A 121 -4.75 0.96 -3.05
N LEU A 122 -5.86 0.61 -2.39
CA LEU A 122 -6.71 -0.53 -2.78
C LEU A 122 -7.33 -0.30 -4.17
N ALA A 123 -7.83 0.90 -4.45
CA ALA A 123 -8.36 1.26 -5.77
C ALA A 123 -7.29 1.15 -6.87
N LYS A 124 -6.07 1.62 -6.60
CA LYS A 124 -4.93 1.43 -7.53
C LYS A 124 -4.58 -0.03 -7.71
N CYS A 125 -4.48 -0.79 -6.62
CA CYS A 125 -4.19 -2.22 -6.65
C CYS A 125 -5.22 -2.98 -7.48
N HIS A 126 -6.52 -2.73 -7.26
CA HIS A 126 -7.60 -3.31 -8.06
C HIS A 126 -7.43 -3.00 -9.55
N ARG A 127 -7.16 -1.73 -9.90
CA ARG A 127 -7.00 -1.32 -11.29
C ARG A 127 -5.77 -1.95 -11.95
N LEU A 128 -4.65 -2.04 -11.22
CA LEU A 128 -3.42 -2.66 -11.69
C LEU A 128 -3.60 -4.15 -11.96
N VAL A 129 -4.24 -4.88 -11.03
CA VAL A 129 -4.55 -6.32 -11.23
C VAL A 129 -5.50 -6.52 -12.41
N GLN A 130 -6.50 -5.64 -12.57
CA GLN A 130 -7.46 -5.71 -13.67
C GLN A 130 -6.80 -5.47 -15.04
N LEU A 131 -5.91 -4.48 -15.14
CA LEU A 131 -5.29 -4.06 -16.41
C LEU A 131 -4.07 -4.91 -16.78
N VAL A 132 -3.35 -5.41 -15.79
CA VAL A 132 -2.16 -6.24 -15.97
C VAL A 132 -2.41 -7.57 -15.27
N PRO A 133 -3.17 -8.48 -15.90
CA PRO A 133 -3.41 -9.80 -15.34
C PRO A 133 -2.10 -10.61 -15.29
N MET A 134 -1.98 -11.49 -14.30
CA MET A 134 -0.84 -12.40 -14.15
C MET A 134 -1.36 -13.83 -14.07
N ASP A 135 -0.75 -14.74 -14.82
CA ASP A 135 -1.00 -16.16 -14.63
C ASP A 135 -0.30 -16.65 -13.35
N MET A 136 -1.11 -17.09 -12.39
CA MET A 136 -0.66 -17.59 -11.09
C MET A 136 -0.77 -19.12 -10.98
N THR A 137 -1.16 -19.81 -12.06
CA THR A 137 -1.48 -21.24 -12.04
C THR A 137 -0.30 -22.07 -11.53
N SER A 138 0.86 -21.94 -12.19
CA SER A 138 2.09 -22.66 -11.80
C SER A 138 2.54 -22.31 -10.38
N TYR A 139 2.34 -21.06 -9.94
CA TYR A 139 2.72 -20.61 -8.62
C TYR A 139 1.95 -21.33 -7.51
N TYR A 140 0.64 -21.48 -7.68
CA TYR A 140 -0.20 -22.15 -6.68
C TYR A 140 -0.17 -23.68 -6.80
N GLU A 141 0.05 -24.24 -7.99
CA GLU A 141 0.25 -25.69 -8.16
C GLU A 141 1.53 -26.19 -7.47
N ASN A 142 2.62 -25.44 -7.60
CA ASN A 142 3.91 -25.80 -7.02
C ASN A 142 4.00 -25.52 -5.50
N ARG A 143 3.01 -24.81 -4.95
CA ARG A 143 2.99 -24.44 -3.54
C ARG A 143 1.94 -25.27 -2.83
N ALA A 144 2.35 -26.41 -2.29
CA ALA A 144 1.49 -27.27 -1.47
C ALA A 144 0.83 -26.48 -0.33
N GLY A 145 -0.44 -26.11 -0.52
CA GLY A 145 -1.29 -25.41 0.42
C GLY A 145 -2.74 -25.94 0.31
N PRO A 146 -3.60 -25.71 1.32
CA PRO A 146 -4.90 -26.37 1.45
C PRO A 146 -5.93 -26.02 0.36
N SER A 147 -5.58 -25.15 -0.61
CA SER A 147 -6.43 -24.68 -1.71
C SER A 147 -7.02 -25.77 -2.61
N ASN A 148 -6.50 -27.00 -2.53
CA ASN A 148 -7.05 -28.14 -3.29
C ASN A 148 -8.32 -28.74 -2.68
N PHE A 149 -8.64 -28.52 -1.40
CA PHE A 149 -9.77 -29.22 -0.77
C PHE A 149 -11.14 -28.75 -1.29
N GLY A 150 -11.29 -27.43 -1.49
CA GLY A 150 -12.50 -26.86 -2.09
C GLY A 150 -12.70 -27.28 -3.55
N ASN A 151 -11.60 -27.39 -4.31
CA ASN A 151 -11.64 -27.80 -5.71
C ASN A 151 -11.99 -29.29 -5.87
N VAL A 152 -11.49 -30.15 -4.98
CA VAL A 152 -11.83 -31.58 -4.97
C VAL A 152 -13.31 -31.80 -4.64
N ILE A 153 -13.87 -31.11 -3.65
CA ILE A 153 -15.31 -31.23 -3.32
C ILE A 153 -16.17 -30.74 -4.49
N SER A 154 -15.80 -29.62 -5.12
CA SER A 154 -16.54 -29.09 -6.28
C SER A 154 -16.43 -29.99 -7.52
N GLN A 155 -15.27 -30.61 -7.76
CA GLN A 155 -15.09 -31.59 -8.86
C GLN A 155 -15.89 -32.88 -8.62
N ILE A 156 -15.97 -33.35 -7.37
CA ILE A 156 -16.78 -34.52 -6.98
C ILE A 156 -18.28 -34.23 -7.13
N LEU A 157 -18.74 -33.03 -6.80
CA LEU A 157 -20.17 -32.67 -6.83
C LEU A 157 -20.65 -32.18 -8.21
N LEU A 158 -19.83 -31.47 -8.98
CA LEU A 158 -20.25 -30.76 -10.19
C LEU A 158 -19.78 -31.42 -11.49
N CYS A 159 -18.96 -32.48 -11.42
CA CYS A 159 -18.36 -33.16 -12.59
C CYS A 159 -17.74 -32.19 -13.62
N LYS A 160 -17.25 -31.04 -13.14
CA LYS A 160 -16.54 -30.04 -13.93
C LYS A 160 -15.21 -29.77 -13.25
N GLN A 161 -14.13 -29.82 -14.01
CA GLN A 161 -12.86 -29.27 -13.58
C GLN A 161 -13.03 -27.75 -13.50
N ILE A 162 -13.31 -27.25 -12.30
CA ILE A 162 -13.32 -25.81 -12.04
C ILE A 162 -11.86 -25.39 -12.09
N THR A 163 -11.47 -24.80 -13.22
CA THR A 163 -10.22 -24.06 -13.34
C THR A 163 -10.37 -22.79 -12.51
N PRO A 164 -9.64 -22.65 -11.39
CA PRO A 164 -9.76 -21.47 -10.54
C PRO A 164 -9.22 -20.24 -11.28
N ASP A 165 -10.08 -19.25 -11.51
CA ASP A 165 -9.65 -17.95 -12.03
C ASP A 165 -9.06 -17.13 -10.87
N PHE A 166 -7.76 -17.32 -10.63
CA PHE A 166 -7.02 -16.64 -9.57
C PHE A 166 -7.06 -15.11 -9.71
N ASN A 167 -7.12 -14.60 -10.94
CA ASN A 167 -7.16 -13.17 -11.19
C ASN A 167 -8.52 -12.60 -10.74
N GLN A 168 -9.61 -13.26 -11.11
CA GLN A 168 -10.95 -12.87 -10.67
C GLN A 168 -11.11 -13.03 -9.15
N GLU A 169 -10.56 -14.08 -8.56
CA GLU A 169 -10.56 -14.26 -7.10
C GLU A 169 -9.82 -13.11 -6.40
N GLU A 170 -8.67 -12.70 -6.92
CA GLU A 170 -7.91 -11.58 -6.40
C GLU A 170 -8.71 -10.27 -6.48
N LEU A 171 -9.30 -9.95 -7.64
CA LEU A 171 -10.15 -8.76 -7.80
C LEU A 171 -11.32 -8.74 -6.81
N CYS A 172 -12.03 -9.87 -6.68
CA CYS A 172 -13.10 -10.03 -5.71
C CYS A 172 -12.60 -9.83 -4.26
N SER A 173 -11.40 -10.32 -3.94
CA SER A 173 -10.82 -10.13 -2.61
C SER A 173 -10.45 -8.68 -2.32
N ILE A 174 -9.92 -7.93 -3.30
CA ILE A 174 -9.63 -6.50 -3.16
C ILE A 174 -10.93 -5.70 -2.97
N ALA A 175 -12.00 -6.07 -3.68
CA ALA A 175 -13.31 -5.43 -3.52
C ALA A 175 -13.87 -5.64 -2.09
N LYS A 176 -13.74 -6.84 -1.53
CA LYS A 176 -14.13 -7.13 -0.13
C LYS A 176 -13.30 -6.31 0.86
N ASP A 177 -11.99 -6.26 0.69
CA ASP A 177 -11.09 -5.47 1.53
C ASP A 177 -11.48 -3.98 1.47
N THR A 178 -11.80 -3.48 0.28
CA THR A 178 -12.25 -2.08 0.07
C THR A 178 -13.55 -1.79 0.84
N GLN A 179 -14.52 -2.69 0.78
CA GLN A 179 -15.78 -2.55 1.53
C GLN A 179 -15.54 -2.54 3.05
N GLU A 180 -14.66 -3.40 3.55
CA GLU A 180 -14.33 -3.46 4.98
C GLU A 180 -13.70 -2.14 5.46
N ILE A 181 -12.71 -1.60 4.74
CA ILE A 181 -12.10 -0.32 5.10
C ILE A 181 -13.09 0.84 4.95
N THR A 182 -13.98 0.81 3.96
CA THR A 182 -15.03 1.82 3.79
C THR A 182 -15.96 1.86 5.00
N ARG A 183 -16.33 0.70 5.55
CA ARG A 183 -17.12 0.64 6.80
C ARG A 183 -16.37 1.28 7.96
N ILE A 184 -15.09 0.95 8.14
CA ILE A 184 -14.26 1.54 9.20
C ILE A 184 -14.16 3.06 9.06
N VAL A 185 -13.98 3.58 7.83
CA VAL A 185 -13.94 5.03 7.56
C VAL A 185 -15.25 5.69 7.96
N ASN A 186 -16.38 5.11 7.56
CA ASN A 186 -17.71 5.63 7.91
C ASN A 186 -17.95 5.62 9.41
N ASP A 187 -17.56 4.53 10.09
CA ASP A 187 -17.66 4.41 11.55
C ASP A 187 -16.82 5.48 12.25
N ILE A 188 -15.58 5.71 11.80
CA ILE A 188 -14.71 6.76 12.38
C ILE A 188 -15.27 8.16 12.10
N GLN A 189 -15.80 8.40 10.89
CA GLN A 189 -16.31 9.69 10.46
C GLN A 189 -17.48 10.19 11.33
N GLU A 190 -18.27 9.29 11.92
CA GLU A 190 -19.34 9.64 12.85
C GLU A 190 -18.84 10.43 14.08
N TYR A 191 -17.60 10.19 14.51
CA TYR A 191 -17.01 10.79 15.71
C TYR A 191 -16.10 11.99 15.42
N LEU A 192 -15.81 12.25 14.14
CA LEU A 192 -15.03 13.42 13.75
C LEU A 192 -15.94 14.64 13.67
N PRO A 193 -15.49 15.83 14.12
CA PRO A 193 -16.27 17.05 13.96
C PRO A 193 -16.59 17.24 12.48
N GLN A 194 -17.85 17.60 12.19
CA GLN A 194 -18.32 17.97 10.85
C GLN A 194 -17.67 19.28 10.40
N HIS A 195 -16.35 19.34 10.34
CA HIS A 195 -15.67 20.42 9.66
C HIS A 195 -15.85 20.19 8.18
N GLU A 196 -16.67 21.05 7.55
CA GLU A 196 -16.83 21.22 6.09
C GLU A 196 -15.49 21.27 5.32
N ASN A 197 -14.35 21.39 6.03
CA ASN A 197 -12.99 21.49 5.53
C ASN A 197 -12.20 20.16 5.41
N LEU A 198 -12.66 19.03 5.95
CA LEU A 198 -11.91 17.76 5.84
C LEU A 198 -11.97 17.18 4.40
N ASN A 199 -13.09 17.37 3.72
CA ASN A 199 -13.25 17.06 2.29
C ASN A 199 -12.32 17.91 1.39
N HIS A 200 -11.91 19.09 1.87
CA HIS A 200 -11.01 19.98 1.15
C HIS A 200 -9.54 19.53 1.21
N LEU A 201 -9.14 18.80 2.26
CA LEU A 201 -7.78 18.27 2.40
C LEU A 201 -7.52 17.06 1.48
N GLU A 202 -8.57 16.31 1.15
CA GLU A 202 -8.51 15.14 0.26
C GLU A 202 -8.75 15.45 -1.21
N SER A 203 -9.28 16.63 -1.52
CA SER A 203 -9.53 17.06 -2.89
C SER A 203 -8.18 17.22 -3.62
N ASN A 204 -7.70 16.13 -4.20
CA ASN A 204 -6.62 16.12 -5.16
C ASN A 204 -7.13 16.84 -6.42
N ILE A 205 -7.07 18.17 -6.39
CA ILE A 205 -7.41 19.08 -7.50
C ILE A 205 -6.64 18.68 -8.77
N ALA A 206 -5.49 18.03 -8.62
CA ALA A 206 -4.67 17.52 -9.72
C ALA A 206 -5.27 16.34 -10.53
N LEU A 207 -6.33 15.67 -10.06
CA LEU A 207 -6.92 14.50 -10.74
C LEU A 207 -8.41 14.67 -11.11
N LYS A 208 -9.05 15.77 -10.72
CA LYS A 208 -10.36 16.16 -11.28
C LYS A 208 -10.11 16.95 -12.56
N GLY A 209 -10.12 16.25 -13.71
CA GLY A 209 -10.16 16.90 -15.01
C GLY A 209 -11.34 17.89 -15.08
N ASP A 210 -11.01 19.14 -15.40
CA ASP A 210 -11.81 20.13 -16.15
C ASP A 210 -13.31 20.32 -15.88
N GLU A 211 -13.79 20.19 -14.63
CA GLU A 211 -15.20 20.49 -14.31
C GLU A 211 -15.37 21.48 -13.14
N VAL A 212 -14.37 22.31 -12.83
CA VAL A 212 -14.54 23.45 -11.90
C VAL A 212 -13.86 24.70 -12.48
N ASN A 213 -14.40 25.18 -13.58
CA ASN A 213 -14.16 26.54 -14.06
C ASN A 213 -14.80 27.52 -13.06
N GLY A 214 -13.99 28.24 -12.27
CA GLY A 214 -14.51 29.44 -11.60
C GLY A 214 -13.67 30.09 -10.50
N LEU A 215 -12.94 29.34 -9.68
CA LEU A 215 -12.54 29.91 -8.38
C LEU A 215 -11.26 30.77 -8.38
N TRP A 216 -10.49 30.80 -9.48
CA TRP A 216 -9.23 31.57 -9.56
C TRP A 216 -9.17 32.60 -10.69
N ARG A 217 -10.30 33.00 -11.28
CA ARG A 217 -10.32 34.00 -12.37
C ARG A 217 -10.55 35.44 -11.94
N ASN A 218 -10.61 35.74 -10.63
CA ASN A 218 -10.88 37.09 -10.12
C ASN A 218 -9.88 37.59 -9.08
N LYS A 219 -8.59 37.60 -9.42
CA LYS A 219 -7.66 38.55 -8.80
C LYS A 219 -6.65 39.08 -9.80
N ARG A 220 -7.13 39.86 -10.77
CA ARG A 220 -6.30 40.82 -11.52
C ARG A 220 -6.58 42.22 -11.02
N ARG A 221 -5.62 42.83 -10.31
CA ARG A 221 -4.91 44.06 -10.69
C ARG A 221 -4.19 44.67 -9.48
N GLY A 222 -2.89 44.92 -9.67
CA GLY A 222 -2.00 45.60 -8.74
C GLY A 222 -0.59 45.63 -9.34
N SER A 223 -0.45 46.42 -10.40
CA SER A 223 0.80 46.75 -11.08
C SER A 223 1.83 47.35 -10.10
N LEU A 224 3.09 46.93 -10.20
CA LEU A 224 4.32 47.76 -10.23
C LEU A 224 5.51 46.90 -9.82
N TYR A 225 6.13 46.19 -10.76
CA TYR A 225 7.58 46.10 -10.97
C TYR A 225 7.77 45.48 -12.37
N LYS A 226 7.89 46.36 -13.35
CA LYS A 226 8.40 46.04 -14.69
C LYS A 226 9.87 45.64 -14.56
N GLY A 227 10.26 44.59 -15.26
CA GLY A 227 11.66 44.40 -15.70
C GLY A 227 12.30 43.11 -15.21
N MET A 228 12.17 42.03 -15.98
CA MET A 228 13.23 41.57 -16.88
C MET A 228 12.71 40.34 -17.63
N GLY A 229 12.87 40.35 -18.94
CA GLY A 229 12.33 39.34 -19.83
C GLY A 229 13.11 38.02 -19.85
N VAL A 230 12.40 37.00 -20.35
CA VAL A 230 12.86 36.14 -21.45
C VAL A 230 14.10 35.28 -21.14
N LEU A 231 13.89 33.99 -20.82
CA LEU A 231 14.25 32.87 -21.71
C LEU A 231 13.93 31.49 -21.11
N CYS A 232 13.18 30.74 -21.89
CA CYS A 232 12.82 29.35 -21.76
C CYS A 232 13.95 28.50 -22.36
N CYS A 233 14.60 27.64 -21.58
CA CYS A 233 15.50 26.61 -22.11
C CYS A 233 14.78 25.27 -22.17
N VAL A 234 13.99 25.09 -23.23
CA VAL A 234 13.64 23.78 -23.77
C VAL A 234 14.84 23.29 -24.57
N SER A 235 15.55 22.30 -24.07
CA SER A 235 16.57 21.58 -24.84
C SER A 235 15.87 20.54 -25.72
N ARG A 236 15.87 20.74 -27.05
CA ARG A 236 15.54 19.70 -28.04
C ARG A 236 16.75 18.78 -28.28
N PRO A 237 16.56 17.47 -28.49
CA PRO A 237 17.65 16.58 -28.91
C PRO A 237 17.90 16.68 -30.41
N ASN A 238 19.18 16.76 -30.80
CA ASN A 238 19.64 16.58 -32.19
C ASN A 238 19.83 15.08 -32.46
N TYR A 239 19.20 14.56 -33.50
CA TYR A 239 19.70 13.39 -34.20
C TYR A 239 20.39 13.90 -35.48
N LEU A 240 21.59 13.37 -35.73
CA LEU A 240 22.43 13.64 -36.91
C LEU A 240 21.70 13.32 -38.22
#